data_AF-A0A090W8X3-F1
#
_entry.id   AF-A0A090W8X3-F1
#
_cell.length_a   1.000
_cell.length_b   1.000
_cell.length_c   1.000
_cell.angle_alpha   90.00
_cell.angle_beta   90.00
_cell.angle_gamma   90.00
#
_symmetry.space_group_name_H-M   'P 1'
#
loop_
_entity.id
_entity.type
_entity.pdbx_description
1 polymer ?
#
loop_
_entity_poly.entity_id
_entity_poly.type
_entity_poly.pdbx_seq_one_letter_code
_entity_poly.pdbx_strand_id
1 'polypeptide(L)'
;MKAIFTSLLLLSVYFAGSQVGINTDLPDPSSILHVFSESEGLLMPRMNTTQKMAIASPATGLIIFDTTLNAFQFYDGTEWVYIANSKRRDNYKLVKDISDLADELVAGSGSKYLLNTNYLYEINGTIVFDFPIDLNGAYIEGVDSSEDILVNNSTGSLFEGSKGGGLRNLTLSGSIPLGDKNTIV
;
A
#
# COMPACT_ATOMS: atom_id res chain seq x y z
N MET A 1 -3.53 57.13 -31.41
CA MET A 1 -4.36 55.90 -31.48
C MET A 1 -3.61 54.67 -31.99
N LYS A 2 -2.82 54.73 -33.08
CA LYS A 2 -2.08 53.56 -33.59
C LYS A 2 -1.07 52.95 -32.60
N ALA A 3 -0.35 53.77 -31.83
CA ALA A 3 0.63 53.33 -30.81
C ALA A 3 0.00 52.68 -29.56
N ILE A 4 -1.22 53.12 -29.18
CA ILE A 4 -1.95 52.54 -28.04
C ILE A 4 -2.51 51.17 -28.41
N PHE A 5 -3.02 51.02 -29.64
CA PHE A 5 -3.52 49.74 -30.14
C PHE A 5 -2.42 48.68 -30.28
N THR A 6 -1.21 49.08 -30.69
CA THR A 6 -0.04 48.18 -30.73
C THR A 6 0.47 47.81 -29.34
N SER A 7 0.45 48.74 -28.38
CA SER A 7 0.80 48.44 -26.98
C SER A 7 -0.20 47.50 -26.31
N LEU A 8 -1.49 47.60 -26.63
CA LEU A 8 -2.53 46.72 -26.07
C LEU A 8 -2.43 45.29 -26.64
N LEU A 9 -2.06 45.15 -27.92
CA LEU A 9 -1.82 43.86 -28.58
C LEU A 9 -0.57 43.15 -28.05
N LEU A 10 0.44 43.90 -27.60
CA LEU A 10 1.66 43.37 -26.97
C LEU A 10 1.47 42.97 -25.50
N LEU A 11 0.43 43.49 -24.82
CA LEU A 11 0.10 43.13 -23.44
C LEU A 11 -0.75 41.86 -23.35
N SER A 12 -1.51 41.52 -24.41
CA SER A 12 -2.37 40.32 -24.45
C SER A 12 -1.61 39.00 -24.63
N VAL A 13 -0.31 39.02 -24.94
CA VAL A 13 0.53 37.81 -25.08
C VAL A 13 1.13 37.31 -23.76
N TYR A 14 0.82 37.93 -22.62
CA TYR A 14 1.42 37.60 -21.32
C TYR A 14 0.64 36.59 -20.44
N PHE A 15 -0.44 35.97 -20.93
CA PHE A 15 -1.24 35.00 -20.15
C PHE A 15 -1.39 33.62 -20.79
N ALA A 16 -0.47 33.21 -21.68
CA ALA A 16 -0.40 31.81 -22.11
C ALA A 16 0.47 31.02 -21.13
N GLY A 17 -0.13 30.39 -20.12
CA GLY A 17 0.56 29.33 -19.39
C GLY A 17 0.85 28.17 -20.35
N SER A 18 2.11 27.76 -20.49
CA SER A 18 2.51 26.70 -21.43
C SER A 18 2.21 25.30 -20.86
N GLN A 19 0.92 25.00 -20.66
CA GLN A 19 0.46 23.65 -20.32
C GLN A 19 0.57 22.77 -21.57
N VAL A 20 1.05 21.54 -21.41
CA VAL A 20 1.04 20.55 -22.49
C VAL A 20 -0.21 19.69 -22.31
N GLY A 21 -1.20 19.89 -23.17
CA GLY A 21 -2.33 18.97 -23.34
C GLY A 21 -2.00 17.95 -24.43
N ILE A 22 -2.23 16.66 -24.17
CA ILE A 22 -2.24 15.61 -25.19
C ILE A 22 -3.65 15.03 -25.21
N ASN A 23 -4.30 15.09 -26.37
CA ASN A 23 -5.69 14.66 -26.58
C ASN A 23 -6.72 15.36 -25.66
N THR A 24 -6.43 16.58 -25.19
CA THR A 24 -7.37 17.44 -24.47
C THR A 24 -7.12 18.92 -24.78
N ASP A 25 -8.19 19.66 -25.03
CA ASP A 25 -8.16 21.13 -25.20
C ASP A 25 -8.40 21.88 -23.88
N LEU A 26 -8.70 21.14 -22.80
CA LEU A 26 -8.89 21.65 -21.45
C LEU A 26 -7.96 20.90 -20.49
N PRO A 27 -6.63 21.17 -20.53
CA PRO A 27 -5.72 20.60 -19.54
C PRO A 27 -6.13 21.05 -18.13
N ASP A 28 -5.85 20.22 -17.13
CA ASP A 28 -6.24 20.55 -15.76
C ASP A 28 -5.40 21.77 -15.31
N PRO A 29 -6.01 22.84 -14.75
CA PRO A 29 -5.29 24.04 -14.34
C PRO A 29 -4.13 23.79 -13.34
N SER A 30 -4.15 22.67 -12.63
CA SER A 30 -3.11 22.25 -11.69
C SER A 30 -1.98 21.43 -12.32
N SER A 31 -2.04 21.16 -13.63
CA SER A 31 -1.10 20.28 -14.33
C SER A 31 -0.23 21.03 -15.35
N ILE A 32 1.06 20.66 -15.42
CA ILE A 32 1.96 21.10 -16.50
C ILE A 32 1.79 20.21 -17.73
N LEU A 33 1.43 18.93 -17.54
CA LEU A 33 1.13 17.95 -18.58
C LEU A 33 -0.18 17.23 -18.24
N HIS A 34 -1.19 17.32 -19.12
CA HIS A 34 -2.42 16.53 -19.05
C HIS A 34 -2.53 15.65 -20.30
N VAL A 35 -2.50 14.34 -20.12
CA VAL A 35 -2.75 13.36 -21.18
C VAL A 35 -4.13 12.75 -20.95
N PHE A 36 -5.06 12.96 -21.87
CA PHE A 36 -6.40 12.37 -21.81
C PHE A 36 -6.52 11.23 -22.85
N SER A 37 -7.04 10.08 -22.45
CA SER A 37 -7.43 9.02 -23.37
C SER A 37 -8.43 8.11 -22.67
N GLU A 38 -9.43 7.64 -23.41
CA GLU A 38 -10.41 6.66 -22.91
C GLU A 38 -9.98 5.21 -23.18
N SER A 39 -8.97 5.01 -24.03
CA SER A 39 -8.56 3.68 -24.52
C SER A 39 -7.05 3.41 -24.49
N GLU A 40 -6.22 4.43 -24.29
CA GLU A 40 -4.76 4.31 -24.31
C GLU A 40 -4.15 4.75 -22.97
N GLY A 41 -2.96 4.25 -22.65
CA GLY A 41 -2.21 4.61 -21.45
C GLY A 41 -0.89 5.32 -21.76
N LEU A 42 -0.24 5.84 -20.72
CA LEU A 42 1.09 6.44 -20.84
C LEU A 42 2.16 5.34 -20.77
N LEU A 43 2.92 5.17 -21.86
CA LEU A 43 4.10 4.32 -21.86
C LEU A 43 5.32 5.10 -21.36
N MET A 44 5.63 4.95 -20.07
CA MET A 44 6.82 5.56 -19.44
C MET A 44 8.13 5.07 -20.09
N PRO A 45 9.24 5.83 -20.00
CA PRO A 45 10.54 5.40 -20.49
C PRO A 45 10.91 4.00 -19.99
N ARG A 46 11.21 3.09 -20.93
CA ARG A 46 11.52 1.69 -20.64
C ARG A 46 12.99 1.42 -20.89
N MET A 47 13.67 0.81 -19.93
CA MET A 47 15.09 0.48 -20.05
C MET A 47 15.46 -0.69 -19.13
N ASN A 48 16.55 -1.40 -19.42
CA ASN A 48 17.04 -2.45 -18.53
C ASN A 48 17.77 -1.87 -17.31
N THR A 49 18.04 -2.70 -16.30
CA THR A 49 18.70 -2.24 -15.06
C THR A 49 20.04 -1.56 -15.32
N THR A 50 20.87 -2.09 -16.23
CA THR A 50 22.18 -1.50 -16.55
C THR A 50 22.05 -0.09 -17.13
N GLN A 51 21.08 0.12 -18.03
CA GLN A 51 20.80 1.43 -18.63
C GLN A 51 20.26 2.42 -17.59
N LYS A 52 19.34 1.98 -16.72
CA LYS A 52 18.83 2.79 -15.60
C LYS A 52 19.96 3.25 -14.68
N MET A 53 20.86 2.35 -14.31
CA MET A 53 22.00 2.66 -13.44
C MET A 53 23.05 3.55 -14.13
N ALA A 54 23.04 3.63 -15.46
CA ALA A 54 23.92 4.50 -16.23
C ALA A 54 23.41 5.95 -16.38
N ILE A 55 22.21 6.27 -15.88
CA ILE A 55 21.69 7.64 -15.87
C ILE A 55 22.54 8.47 -14.91
N ALA A 56 23.31 9.43 -15.44
CA ALA A 56 24.09 10.36 -14.64
C ALA A 56 23.17 11.39 -13.97
N SER A 57 23.28 11.53 -12.64
CA SER A 57 22.54 12.51 -11.84
C SER A 57 21.03 12.51 -12.11
N PRO A 58 20.32 11.38 -11.88
CA PRO A 58 18.87 11.32 -12.08
C PRO A 58 18.16 12.36 -11.19
N ALA A 59 17.13 12.99 -11.73
CA ALA A 59 16.31 13.94 -10.97
C ALA A 59 15.45 13.21 -9.93
N THR A 60 15.29 13.78 -8.73
CA THR A 60 14.31 13.30 -7.76
C THR A 60 12.91 13.31 -8.38
N GLY A 61 12.19 12.20 -8.25
CA GLY A 61 10.88 11.97 -8.87
C GLY A 61 10.94 11.47 -10.31
N LEU A 62 12.12 11.19 -10.89
CA LEU A 62 12.23 10.59 -12.22
C LEU A 62 11.62 9.19 -12.24
N ILE A 63 10.60 8.96 -13.06
CA ILE A 63 9.89 7.68 -13.18
C ILE A 63 10.32 6.93 -14.45
N ILE A 64 10.61 5.64 -14.30
CA ILE A 64 10.93 4.71 -15.40
C ILE A 64 10.26 3.35 -15.19
N PHE A 65 10.23 2.53 -16.24
CA PHE A 65 9.94 1.10 -16.15
C PHE A 65 11.22 0.29 -16.41
N ASP A 66 11.69 -0.44 -15.39
CA ASP A 66 12.86 -1.33 -15.50
C ASP A 66 12.42 -2.65 -16.14
N THR A 67 12.89 -2.93 -17.35
CA THR A 67 12.51 -4.12 -18.12
C THR A 67 13.20 -5.40 -17.66
N THR A 68 14.29 -5.31 -16.89
CA THR A 68 14.93 -6.48 -16.28
C THR A 68 14.18 -6.91 -15.03
N LEU A 69 13.79 -5.94 -14.19
CA LEU A 69 13.02 -6.19 -12.96
C LEU A 69 11.52 -6.28 -13.21
N ASN A 70 11.07 -5.95 -14.42
CA ASN A 70 9.67 -5.90 -14.83
C ASN A 70 8.82 -5.04 -13.88
N ALA A 71 9.33 -3.87 -13.48
CA ALA A 71 8.72 -3.03 -12.46
C ALA A 71 8.89 -1.54 -12.73
N PHE A 72 7.90 -0.75 -12.31
CA PHE A 72 8.04 0.71 -12.25
C PHE A 72 8.96 1.11 -11.09
N GLN A 73 9.84 2.07 -11.34
CA GLN A 73 10.70 2.65 -10.32
C GLN A 73 10.77 4.18 -10.45
N PHE A 74 10.93 4.87 -9.33
CA PHE A 74 11.28 6.29 -9.30
C PHE A 74 12.60 6.51 -8.56
N TYR A 75 13.32 7.55 -8.92
CA TYR A 75 14.49 7.98 -8.16
C TYR A 75 14.07 8.91 -7.01
N ASP A 76 14.40 8.57 -5.76
CA ASP A 76 13.97 9.35 -4.58
C ASP A 76 14.92 10.51 -4.23
N GLY A 77 16.02 10.66 -4.98
CA GLY A 77 17.11 11.59 -4.70
C GLY A 77 18.41 10.89 -4.31
N THR A 78 18.33 9.64 -3.85
CA THR A 78 19.45 8.82 -3.40
C THR A 78 19.52 7.48 -4.13
N GLU A 79 18.38 6.80 -4.32
CA GLU A 79 18.30 5.49 -4.94
C GLU A 79 17.04 5.29 -5.79
N TRP A 80 17.02 4.19 -6.54
CA TRP A 80 15.86 3.77 -7.33
C TRP A 80 14.91 2.90 -6.50
N VAL A 81 13.70 3.39 -6.28
CA VAL A 81 12.66 2.78 -5.44
C VAL A 81 11.48 2.31 -6.30
N TYR A 82 10.83 1.21 -5.93
CA TYR A 82 9.68 0.67 -6.67
C TYR A 82 8.42 1.53 -6.53
N ILE A 83 7.70 1.73 -7.65
CA ILE A 83 6.35 2.34 -7.72
C ILE A 83 5.30 1.23 -7.84
N ALA A 84 5.29 0.26 -6.92
CA ALA A 84 4.17 -0.65 -6.73
C ALA A 84 4.29 -1.46 -5.44
N ASN A 85 3.23 -1.34 -4.65
CA ASN A 85 2.69 -2.10 -3.52
C ASN A 85 3.60 -2.94 -2.61
N SER A 86 3.39 -2.71 -1.32
CA SER A 86 3.90 -3.37 -0.12
C SER A 86 3.51 -4.86 0.02
N LYS A 87 3.48 -5.65 -1.07
CA LYS A 87 3.41 -7.10 -0.97
C LYS A 87 4.81 -7.64 -0.74
N ARG A 88 5.21 -7.71 0.53
CA ARG A 88 6.49 -8.31 0.93
C ARG A 88 6.56 -9.80 0.57
N ARG A 89 5.40 -10.48 0.46
CA ARG A 89 5.25 -11.92 0.17
C ARG A 89 3.89 -12.22 -0.51
N ASP A 90 3.83 -13.26 -1.35
CA ASP A 90 2.58 -13.74 -1.95
C ASP A 90 1.70 -14.47 -0.94
N ASN A 91 2.33 -15.12 0.05
CA ASN A 91 1.73 -15.91 1.10
C ASN A 91 1.62 -15.11 2.41
N TYR A 92 0.90 -13.98 2.34
CA TYR A 92 0.77 -13.04 3.43
C TYR A 92 -0.68 -12.57 3.56
N LYS A 93 -1.16 -12.42 4.80
CA LYS A 93 -2.48 -11.90 5.12
C LYS A 93 -2.39 -10.88 6.25
N LEU A 94 -2.83 -9.66 5.98
CA LEU A 94 -2.98 -8.60 6.97
C LEU A 94 -4.37 -8.72 7.60
N VAL A 95 -4.45 -8.81 8.92
CA VAL A 95 -5.67 -8.97 9.70
C VAL A 95 -5.88 -7.69 10.51
N LYS A 96 -6.92 -6.94 10.14
CA LYS A 96 -7.35 -5.69 10.78
C LYS A 96 -8.68 -5.83 11.49
N ASP A 97 -9.48 -6.81 11.07
CA ASP A 97 -10.75 -7.17 11.67
C ASP A 97 -10.93 -8.69 11.65
N ILE A 98 -11.78 -9.22 12.52
CA ILE A 98 -12.05 -10.67 12.58
C ILE A 98 -12.65 -11.21 11.28
N SER A 99 -13.38 -10.38 10.53
CA SER A 99 -13.94 -10.74 9.22
C SER A 99 -12.87 -11.02 8.17
N ASP A 100 -11.64 -10.51 8.34
CA ASP A 100 -10.52 -10.86 7.47
C ASP A 100 -10.23 -12.36 7.55
N LEU A 101 -10.58 -13.05 8.65
CA LEU A 101 -10.38 -14.48 8.86
C LEU A 101 -11.60 -15.37 8.53
N ALA A 102 -12.55 -14.87 7.73
CA ALA A 102 -13.74 -15.63 7.36
C ALA A 102 -13.43 -16.98 6.69
N ASP A 103 -12.44 -17.02 5.80
CA ASP A 103 -12.01 -18.26 5.13
C ASP A 103 -11.42 -19.29 6.11
N GLU A 104 -10.62 -18.83 7.07
CA GLU A 104 -10.04 -19.66 8.12
C GLU A 104 -11.11 -20.18 9.09
N LEU A 105 -12.15 -19.39 9.36
CA LEU A 105 -13.29 -19.82 10.16
C LEU A 105 -14.10 -20.90 9.43
N VAL A 106 -14.33 -20.73 8.12
CA VAL A 106 -14.98 -21.76 7.29
C VAL A 106 -14.13 -23.03 7.25
N ALA A 107 -12.80 -22.90 7.10
CA ALA A 107 -11.87 -24.03 7.14
C ALA A 107 -11.88 -24.75 8.51
N GLY A 108 -12.10 -24.02 9.60
CA GLY A 108 -12.32 -24.56 10.94
C GLY A 108 -13.77 -24.92 11.26
N SER A 109 -14.62 -25.08 10.23
CA SER A 109 -16.02 -25.51 10.33
C SER A 109 -16.90 -24.60 11.20
N GLY A 110 -16.58 -23.31 11.29
CA GLY A 110 -17.34 -22.33 12.07
C GLY A 110 -17.16 -22.44 13.59
N SER A 111 -16.18 -23.22 14.04
CA SER A 111 -15.93 -23.47 15.47
C SER A 111 -14.53 -23.04 15.94
N LYS A 112 -13.64 -22.74 14.99
CA LYS A 112 -12.27 -22.27 15.20
C LYS A 112 -11.75 -21.63 13.94
N TYR A 113 -10.69 -20.84 14.05
CA TYR A 113 -9.95 -20.30 12.91
C TYR A 113 -8.81 -21.24 12.55
N LEU A 114 -8.98 -22.05 11.50
CA LEU A 114 -7.94 -22.94 11.00
C LEU A 114 -7.00 -22.17 10.07
N LEU A 115 -5.82 -21.80 10.57
CA LEU A 115 -4.86 -21.02 9.79
C LEU A 115 -4.20 -21.86 8.70
N ASN A 116 -3.86 -21.20 7.60
CA ASN A 116 -3.14 -21.82 6.49
C ASN A 116 -1.65 -21.85 6.80
N THR A 117 -1.06 -23.06 6.85
CA THR A 117 0.36 -23.27 7.15
C THR A 117 1.32 -22.54 6.20
N ASN A 118 0.87 -22.19 4.99
CA ASN A 118 1.71 -21.49 4.04
C ASN A 118 1.69 -19.98 4.25
N TYR A 119 0.81 -19.42 5.07
CA TYR A 119 0.63 -17.98 5.21
C TYR A 119 1.36 -17.42 6.44
N LEU A 120 1.85 -16.19 6.28
CA LEU A 120 2.20 -15.30 7.38
C LEU A 120 1.04 -14.35 7.64
N TYR A 121 0.53 -14.37 8.86
CA TYR A 121 -0.56 -13.52 9.31
C TYR A 121 0.03 -12.34 10.07
N GLU A 122 -0.19 -11.12 9.61
CA GLU A 122 0.18 -9.90 10.34
C GLU A 122 -1.05 -9.31 10.99
N ILE A 123 -1.00 -9.13 12.30
CA ILE A 123 -2.03 -8.46 13.09
C ILE A 123 -1.74 -6.98 13.05
N ASN A 124 -2.76 -6.19 12.75
CA ASN A 124 -2.68 -4.73 12.78
C ASN A 124 -3.87 -4.18 13.56
N GLY A 125 -3.67 -4.01 14.87
CA GLY A 125 -4.68 -3.58 15.82
C GLY A 125 -5.17 -4.68 16.78
N THR A 126 -6.23 -4.36 17.52
CA THR A 126 -6.83 -5.26 18.51
C THR A 126 -7.91 -6.11 17.86
N ILE A 127 -7.66 -7.41 17.74
CA ILE A 127 -8.56 -8.37 17.10
C ILE A 127 -9.21 -9.25 18.15
N VAL A 128 -10.54 -9.27 18.17
CA VAL A 128 -11.34 -10.06 19.09
C VAL A 128 -11.71 -11.39 18.46
N PHE A 129 -11.32 -12.49 19.11
CA PHE A 129 -11.58 -13.85 18.66
C PHE A 129 -12.70 -14.49 19.48
N ASP A 130 -13.84 -14.72 18.84
CA ASP A 130 -14.99 -15.40 19.45
C ASP A 130 -14.83 -16.94 19.46
N PHE A 131 -13.90 -17.45 18.64
CA PHE A 131 -13.58 -18.87 18.52
C PHE A 131 -12.07 -19.10 18.67
N PRO A 132 -11.64 -20.30 19.11
CA PRO A 132 -10.22 -20.65 19.23
C PRO A 132 -9.47 -20.55 17.89
N ILE A 133 -8.16 -20.32 17.97
CA ILE A 133 -7.24 -20.28 16.83
C ILE A 133 -6.49 -21.61 16.75
N ASP A 134 -6.61 -22.31 15.62
CA ASP A 134 -5.76 -23.45 15.28
C ASP A 134 -4.64 -22.96 14.38
N LEU A 135 -3.47 -22.73 14.99
CA LEU A 135 -2.30 -22.23 14.28
C LEU A 135 -1.88 -23.14 13.13
N ASN A 136 -2.12 -24.47 13.22
CA ASN A 136 -1.85 -25.43 12.14
C ASN A 136 -0.46 -25.28 11.47
N GLY A 137 0.56 -24.86 12.22
CA GLY A 137 1.93 -24.61 11.74
C GLY A 137 2.16 -23.24 11.08
N ALA A 138 1.15 -22.37 11.04
CA ALA A 138 1.26 -21.00 10.53
C ALA A 138 1.99 -20.07 11.51
N TYR A 139 2.36 -18.89 11.00
CA TYR A 139 3.00 -17.83 11.77
C TYR A 139 2.08 -16.63 11.85
N ILE A 140 1.92 -16.10 13.07
CA ILE A 140 1.29 -14.81 13.33
C ILE A 140 2.36 -13.85 13.83
N GLU A 141 2.34 -12.63 13.32
CA GLU A 141 3.19 -11.53 13.78
C GLU A 141 2.40 -10.26 14.07
N GLY A 142 2.92 -9.45 14.98
CA GLY A 142 2.63 -8.02 15.06
C GLY A 142 3.86 -7.19 14.74
N VAL A 143 3.66 -5.89 14.58
CA VAL A 143 4.70 -4.88 14.38
C VAL A 143 4.82 -3.99 15.62
N ASP A 144 3.69 -3.60 16.21
CA ASP A 144 3.60 -2.85 17.46
C ASP A 144 2.81 -3.66 18.50
N SER A 145 3.52 -4.38 19.37
CA SER A 145 2.89 -5.20 20.41
C SER A 145 2.00 -4.41 21.39
N SER A 146 2.07 -3.08 21.42
CA SER A 146 1.17 -2.26 22.23
C SER A 146 -0.22 -2.06 21.62
N GLU A 147 -0.35 -2.28 20.31
CA GLU A 147 -1.60 -2.09 19.55
C GLU A 147 -2.06 -3.37 18.83
N ASP A 148 -1.13 -4.29 18.52
CA ASP A 148 -1.36 -5.58 17.87
C ASP A 148 -1.68 -6.65 18.92
N ILE A 149 -2.97 -6.87 19.13
CA ILE A 149 -3.48 -7.64 20.26
C ILE A 149 -4.45 -8.70 19.80
N LEU A 150 -4.22 -9.94 20.24
CA LEU A 150 -5.20 -11.02 20.13
C LEU A 150 -6.01 -11.07 21.43
N VAL A 151 -7.31 -10.79 21.35
CA VAL A 151 -8.22 -10.82 22.49
C VAL A 151 -9.05 -12.09 22.46
N ASN A 152 -8.95 -12.89 23.52
CA ASN A 152 -9.80 -14.06 23.69
C ASN A 152 -11.19 -13.66 24.19
N ASN A 153 -12.18 -13.73 23.31
CA ASN A 153 -13.60 -13.64 23.67
C ASN A 153 -14.32 -14.98 23.54
N SER A 154 -13.59 -16.05 23.25
CA SER A 154 -14.14 -17.39 23.28
C SER A 154 -14.47 -17.80 24.72
N THR A 155 -15.43 -18.71 24.88
CA THR A 155 -15.77 -19.29 26.19
C THR A 155 -14.71 -20.27 26.71
N GLY A 156 -13.61 -20.46 25.97
CA GLY A 156 -12.58 -21.46 26.23
C GLY A 156 -11.17 -20.95 25.94
N SER A 157 -10.35 -21.82 25.36
CA SER A 157 -8.94 -21.51 25.07
C SER A 157 -8.80 -20.62 23.83
N LEU A 158 -7.90 -19.65 23.86
CA LEU A 158 -7.59 -18.83 22.67
C LEU A 158 -6.94 -19.66 21.56
N PHE A 159 -6.16 -20.68 21.90
CA PHE A 159 -5.47 -21.55 20.95
C PHE A 159 -5.88 -23.01 21.14
N GLU A 160 -6.26 -23.67 20.06
CA GLU A 160 -6.61 -25.09 20.04
C GLU A 160 -6.08 -25.74 18.76
N GLY A 161 -5.24 -26.77 18.89
CA GLY A 161 -4.66 -27.47 17.75
C GLY A 161 -3.51 -28.38 18.15
N SER A 162 -3.17 -29.34 17.29
CA SER A 162 -2.11 -30.33 17.57
C SER A 162 -0.73 -29.95 17.03
N LYS A 163 -0.64 -28.98 16.11
CA LYS A 163 0.60 -28.62 15.41
C LYS A 163 1.31 -27.37 15.96
N GLY A 164 0.64 -26.57 16.79
CA GLY A 164 1.17 -25.28 17.24
C GLY A 164 1.45 -24.32 16.07
N GLY A 165 2.33 -23.35 16.29
CA GLY A 165 2.75 -22.37 15.29
C GLY A 165 3.70 -21.33 15.87
N GLY A 166 4.04 -20.32 15.07
CA GLY A 166 4.88 -19.20 15.50
C GLY A 166 4.08 -17.98 15.88
N LEU A 167 4.46 -17.30 16.96
CA LEU A 167 3.93 -16.02 17.40
C LEU A 167 5.10 -15.06 17.63
N ARG A 168 5.05 -13.84 17.09
CA ARG A 168 6.07 -12.82 17.37
C ARG A 168 5.46 -11.43 17.54
N ASN A 169 6.05 -10.63 18.41
CA ASN A 169 5.85 -9.18 18.50
C ASN A 169 4.39 -8.73 18.61
N LEU A 170 3.56 -9.47 19.36
CA LEU A 170 2.17 -9.13 19.62
C LEU A 170 1.81 -9.40 21.08
N THR A 171 0.69 -8.85 21.53
CA THR A 171 0.15 -9.10 22.88
C THR A 171 -1.02 -10.09 22.83
N LEU A 172 -1.08 -10.98 23.82
CA LEU A 172 -2.23 -11.85 24.05
C LEU A 172 -3.01 -11.31 25.26
N SER A 173 -4.33 -11.18 25.13
CA SER A 173 -5.18 -10.69 26.22
C SER A 173 -6.42 -11.55 26.43
N GLY A 174 -6.82 -11.76 27.69
CA GLY A 174 -8.06 -12.45 28.06
C GLY A 174 -9.27 -11.53 28.20
N SER A 175 -9.10 -10.22 28.01
CA SER A 175 -10.17 -9.21 28.04
C SER A 175 -9.76 -8.03 27.14
N ILE A 176 -10.71 -7.20 26.71
CA ILE A 176 -10.37 -6.02 25.91
C ILE A 176 -9.43 -5.13 26.75
N PRO A 177 -8.18 -4.87 26.30
CA PRO A 177 -7.24 -4.07 27.06
C PRO A 177 -7.77 -2.65 27.22
N LEU A 178 -7.72 -2.12 28.44
CA LEU A 178 -8.02 -0.72 28.73
C LEU A 178 -6.85 0.13 28.26
N GLY A 179 -6.84 0.45 26.97
CA GLY A 179 -5.71 1.10 26.31
C GLY A 179 -6.11 1.87 25.06
N ASP A 180 -7.24 2.58 25.08
CA ASP A 180 -7.48 3.61 24.09
C ASP A 180 -6.40 4.69 24.31
N LYS A 181 -5.40 4.76 23.42
CA LYS A 181 -4.68 6.01 23.22
C LYS A 181 -5.70 6.96 22.62
N ASN A 182 -6.43 7.65 23.50
CA ASN A 182 -7.35 8.72 23.16
C ASN A 182 -6.81 9.52 21.98
N THR A 183 -7.61 9.62 20.94
CA THR A 183 -7.50 10.62 19.88
C THR A 183 -7.14 11.96 20.53
N ILE A 184 -5.88 12.40 20.38
CA ILE A 184 -5.53 13.77 20.74
C ILE A 184 -6.16 14.63 19.65
N VAL A 185 -7.18 15.38 20.08
CA VAL A 185 -7.91 16.42 19.34
C VAL A 185 -6.93 17.42 18.72
#